data_AF-A0A1Q2HTU4-F1
#
_entry.id   AF-A0A1Q2HTU4-F1
#
_cell.length_a   1.000
_cell.length_b   1.000
_cell.length_c   1.000
_cell.angle_alpha   90.00
_cell.angle_beta   90.00
_cell.angle_gamma   90.00
#
_symmetry.space_group_name_H-M   'P 1'
#
loop_
_entity.id
_entity.type
_entity.pdbx_description
1 polymer ?
#
loop_
_entity_poly.entity_id
_entity_poly.type
_entity_poly.pdbx_seq_one_letter_code
_entity_poly.pdbx_strand_id
1 'polypeptide(L)'
;MAGMFPTLVSDPNDRNRRFIGTVGDTWPQPLRMSYWLYLVAAVFMLVTGMLMIAAGMPEGLSAEALQFFRTNMYLVAVGNLVLAVCITAAASFLQQGSKRARTVLSVCVGLAMFLNFAGFFVKVSSWAGFVIVFVLAFAVFFMFRPASNAFIAERSGDPWLGLK
;
A
#
# COMPACT_ATOMS: atom_id res chain seq x y z
N MET A 1 -0.47 -28.39 25.07
CA MET A 1 -0.19 -27.23 25.94
C MET A 1 1.22 -26.74 25.65
N ALA A 2 1.34 -25.78 24.73
CA ALA A 2 2.56 -25.00 24.52
C ALA A 2 2.14 -23.55 24.70
N GLY A 3 2.79 -22.80 25.58
CA GLY A 3 2.41 -21.39 25.80
C GLY A 3 2.90 -20.71 27.09
N MET A 4 3.58 -21.41 28.00
CA MET A 4 4.06 -20.78 29.25
C MET A 4 5.58 -20.57 29.32
N PHE A 5 6.35 -21.07 28.35
CA PHE A 5 7.80 -20.89 28.30
C PHE A 5 8.22 -20.10 27.06
N PRO A 6 9.19 -19.16 27.17
CA PRO A 6 9.76 -18.49 26.01
C PRO A 6 10.43 -19.52 25.09
N THR A 7 9.75 -19.93 24.04
CA THR A 7 10.30 -20.79 22.99
C THR A 7 10.83 -19.94 21.84
N LEU A 8 11.87 -20.42 21.18
CA LEU A 8 12.39 -19.85 19.92
C LEU A 8 11.41 -20.04 18.76
N VAL A 9 10.40 -20.90 18.93
CA VAL A 9 9.34 -21.15 17.94
C VAL A 9 8.22 -20.13 18.14
N SER A 10 8.01 -19.28 17.15
CA SER A 10 6.87 -18.36 17.13
C SER A 10 5.59 -19.13 16.81
N ASP A 11 4.72 -19.34 17.80
CA ASP A 11 3.36 -19.83 17.57
C ASP A 11 2.47 -18.65 17.12
N PRO A 12 1.81 -18.71 15.95
CA PRO A 12 0.83 -17.70 15.51
C PRO A 12 -0.33 -17.47 16.51
N ASN A 13 -0.58 -18.44 17.40
CA ASN A 13 -1.61 -18.41 18.43
C ASN A 13 -1.09 -18.02 19.83
N ASP A 14 0.17 -17.61 19.98
CA ASP A 14 0.72 -17.17 21.28
C ASP A 14 0.05 -15.86 21.76
N ARG A 15 -0.77 -15.96 22.83
CA ARG A 15 -1.48 -14.83 23.44
C ARG A 15 -0.53 -13.84 24.12
N ASN A 16 0.60 -14.29 24.67
CA ASN A 16 1.50 -13.44 25.46
C ASN A 16 2.32 -12.46 24.61
N ARG A 17 2.33 -12.62 23.28
CA ARG A 17 3.02 -11.73 22.35
C ARG A 17 2.11 -10.70 21.67
N ARG A 18 0.79 -10.77 21.86
CA ARG A 18 -0.16 -9.83 21.23
C ARG A 18 -0.24 -8.54 22.04
N PHE A 19 -0.35 -7.41 21.34
CA PHE A 19 -0.51 -6.11 21.97
C PHE A 19 -1.87 -6.03 22.69
N ILE A 20 -1.85 -5.82 24.01
CA ILE A 20 -3.03 -5.79 24.91
C ILE A 20 -3.42 -4.33 25.23
N GLY A 21 -3.29 -3.41 24.27
CA GLY A 21 -3.77 -2.04 24.45
C GLY A 21 -5.29 -1.96 24.29
N THR A 22 -5.94 -1.05 25.02
CA THR A 22 -7.35 -0.75 24.81
C THR A 22 -7.54 -0.11 23.43
N VAL A 23 -8.41 -0.71 22.61
CA VAL A 23 -8.84 -0.12 21.35
C VAL A 23 -9.96 0.86 21.68
N GLY A 24 -9.81 2.12 21.27
CA GLY A 24 -10.86 3.11 21.41
C GLY A 24 -11.91 3.00 20.30
N ASP A 25 -13.06 3.65 20.49
CA ASP A 25 -14.15 3.66 19.49
C ASP A 25 -13.72 4.27 18.15
N THR A 26 -12.72 5.15 18.15
CA THR A 26 -12.22 5.79 16.93
C THR A 26 -10.94 5.14 16.43
N TRP A 27 -10.76 5.13 15.10
CA TRP A 27 -9.53 4.65 14.47
C TRP A 27 -8.27 5.36 15.00
N PRO A 28 -7.18 4.61 15.28
CA PRO A 28 -5.99 5.12 15.95
C PRO A 28 -5.17 6.03 15.06
N GLN A 29 -4.41 6.96 15.65
CA GLN A 29 -3.60 7.96 14.93
C GLN A 29 -2.69 7.36 13.82
N PRO A 30 -1.97 6.24 14.04
CA PRO A 30 -1.19 5.61 12.97
C PRO A 30 -2.03 5.22 11.76
N LEU A 31 -3.25 4.70 11.96
CA LEU A 31 -4.13 4.31 10.86
C LEU A 31 -4.65 5.54 10.09
N ARG A 32 -4.89 6.65 10.79
CA ARG A 32 -5.21 7.95 10.16
C ARG A 32 -4.06 8.46 9.31
N MET A 33 -2.83 8.39 9.83
CA MET A 33 -1.63 8.78 9.11
C MET A 33 -1.45 7.94 7.84
N SER A 34 -1.63 6.62 7.96
CA SER A 34 -1.60 5.69 6.83
C SER A 34 -2.60 6.08 5.75
N TYR A 35 -3.85 6.38 6.12
CA TYR A 35 -4.89 6.85 5.20
C TYR A 35 -4.46 8.11 4.42
N TRP A 36 -3.98 9.14 5.12
CA TRP A 36 -3.53 10.38 4.46
C TRP A 36 -2.33 10.15 3.55
N LEU A 37 -1.37 9.31 3.95
CA LEU A 37 -0.23 8.95 3.10
C LEU A 37 -0.67 8.20 1.84
N TYR A 38 -1.67 7.33 1.92
CA TYR A 38 -2.24 6.69 0.73
C TYR A 38 -2.91 7.70 -0.22
N LEU A 39 -3.61 8.70 0.30
CA LEU A 39 -4.18 9.76 -0.52
C LEU A 39 -3.10 10.60 -1.20
N VAL A 40 -2.06 10.99 -0.47
CA VAL A 40 -0.91 11.73 -1.02
C VAL A 40 -0.21 10.91 -2.12
N ALA A 41 0.02 9.62 -1.88
CA ALA A 41 0.60 8.73 -2.87
C ALA A 41 -0.30 8.60 -4.12
N ALA A 42 -1.62 8.46 -3.94
CA ALA A 42 -2.57 8.39 -5.04
C ALA A 42 -2.55 9.67 -5.89
N VAL A 43 -2.51 10.84 -5.27
CA VAL A 43 -2.37 12.12 -5.98
C VAL A 43 -1.06 12.15 -6.78
N PHE A 44 0.06 11.75 -6.20
CA PHE A 44 1.32 11.68 -6.94
C PHE A 44 1.25 10.70 -8.11
N MET A 45 0.70 9.50 -7.92
CA MET A 45 0.51 8.52 -9.00
C MET A 45 -0.37 9.06 -10.14
N LEU A 46 -1.43 9.80 -9.82
CA LEU A 46 -2.28 10.44 -10.82
C LEU A 46 -1.51 11.50 -11.60
N VAL A 47 -0.83 12.41 -10.90
CA VAL A 47 -0.06 13.49 -11.51
C VAL A 47 1.07 12.93 -12.37
N THR A 48 1.84 11.96 -11.86
CA THR A 48 2.93 11.36 -12.65
C THR A 48 2.41 10.60 -13.86
N GLY A 49 1.34 9.82 -13.73
CA GLY A 49 0.72 9.13 -14.87
C GLY A 49 0.24 10.09 -15.96
N MET A 50 -0.42 11.20 -15.57
CA MET A 50 -0.85 12.23 -16.52
C MET A 50 0.33 12.94 -17.17
N LEU A 51 1.37 13.30 -16.41
CA LEU A 51 2.57 13.95 -16.93
C LEU A 51 3.33 13.05 -17.92
N MET A 52 3.40 11.73 -17.66
CA MET A 52 4.02 10.78 -18.59
C MET A 52 3.29 10.74 -19.93
N ILE A 53 1.96 10.74 -19.91
CA ILE A 53 1.15 10.78 -21.13
C ILE A 53 1.32 12.12 -21.86
N ALA A 54 1.36 13.24 -21.11
CA ALA A 54 1.49 14.58 -21.66
C ALA A 54 2.88 14.88 -22.24
N ALA A 55 3.95 14.34 -21.65
CA ALA A 55 5.32 14.58 -22.08
C ALA A 55 5.64 14.00 -23.47
N GLY A 56 4.85 13.04 -23.96
CA GLY A 56 5.01 12.49 -25.29
C GLY A 56 6.23 11.58 -25.44
N MET A 57 6.66 11.36 -26.68
CA MET A 57 7.74 10.42 -27.01
C MET A 57 9.08 11.13 -27.24
N PRO A 58 10.21 10.51 -26.85
CA PRO A 58 11.53 11.06 -27.15
C PRO A 58 11.79 11.10 -28.65
N GLU A 59 12.39 12.19 -29.13
CA GLU A 59 12.87 12.30 -30.50
C GLU A 59 14.19 11.54 -30.70
N GLY A 60 14.44 11.03 -31.91
CA GLY A 60 15.72 10.40 -32.27
C GLY A 60 15.87 8.90 -31.96
N LEU A 61 14.79 8.22 -31.53
CA LEU A 61 14.78 6.76 -31.37
C LEU A 61 14.46 6.03 -32.69
N SER A 62 14.98 4.81 -32.85
CA SER A 62 14.55 3.93 -33.93
C SER A 62 13.06 3.57 -33.78
N ALA A 63 12.38 3.27 -34.89
CA ALA A 63 10.95 2.95 -34.87
C ALA A 63 10.59 1.80 -33.90
N GLU A 64 11.45 0.78 -33.84
CA GLU A 64 11.30 -0.36 -32.93
C GLU A 64 11.46 0.06 -31.46
N ALA A 65 12.52 0.82 -31.13
CA ALA A 65 12.74 1.31 -29.77
C ALA A 65 11.62 2.25 -29.31
N LEU A 66 11.06 3.05 -30.21
CA LEU A 66 9.96 3.97 -29.95
C LEU A 66 8.66 3.20 -29.64
N GLN A 67 8.39 2.09 -30.33
CA GLN A 67 7.23 1.25 -30.04
C GLN A 67 7.33 0.59 -28.65
N PHE A 68 8.50 0.07 -28.28
CA PHE A 68 8.74 -0.49 -26.95
C PHE A 68 8.63 0.58 -25.87
N PHE A 69 9.25 1.74 -26.06
CA PHE A 69 9.14 2.86 -25.13
C PHE A 69 7.68 3.27 -24.92
N ARG A 70 6.93 3.45 -26.01
CA ARG A 70 5.50 3.81 -25.97
C ARG A 70 4.71 2.81 -25.15
N THR A 71 4.88 1.51 -25.42
CA THR A 71 4.10 0.45 -24.75
C THR A 71 4.37 0.44 -23.25
N ASN A 72 5.65 0.52 -22.86
CA ASN A 72 6.05 0.56 -21.46
C ASN A 72 5.58 1.86 -20.77
N MET A 73 5.64 2.99 -21.46
CA MET A 73 5.13 4.28 -20.96
C MET A 73 3.64 4.22 -20.65
N TYR A 74 2.82 3.73 -21.58
CA TYR A 74 1.39 3.60 -21.36
C TYR A 74 1.07 2.58 -20.27
N LEU A 75 1.80 1.47 -20.20
CA LEU A 75 1.62 0.47 -19.15
C LEU A 75 1.88 1.06 -17.76
N VAL A 76 2.97 1.82 -17.59
CA VAL A 76 3.30 2.48 -16.32
C VAL A 76 2.32 3.61 -16.01
N ALA A 77 1.99 4.45 -16.99
CA ALA A 77 1.09 5.58 -16.80
C ALA A 77 -0.32 5.12 -16.44
N VAL A 78 -0.94 4.27 -17.27
CA VAL A 78 -2.29 3.73 -17.04
C VAL A 78 -2.31 2.90 -15.76
N GLY A 79 -1.28 2.10 -15.51
CA GLY A 79 -1.18 1.33 -14.27
C GLY A 79 -1.15 2.22 -13.02
N ASN A 80 -0.40 3.33 -13.05
CA ASN A 80 -0.43 4.32 -11.98
C ASN A 80 -1.82 4.94 -11.78
N LEU A 81 -2.53 5.29 -12.85
CA LEU A 81 -3.89 5.84 -12.76
C LEU A 81 -4.87 4.84 -12.13
N VAL A 82 -4.89 3.61 -12.63
CA VAL A 82 -5.80 2.57 -12.13
C VAL A 82 -5.48 2.20 -10.68
N LEU A 83 -4.20 2.01 -10.35
CA LEU A 83 -3.79 1.65 -8.99
C LEU A 83 -4.04 2.78 -8.00
N ALA A 84 -3.90 4.05 -8.40
CA ALA A 84 -4.26 5.19 -7.54
C ALA A 84 -5.75 5.17 -7.15
N VAL A 85 -6.63 4.85 -8.11
CA VAL A 85 -8.07 4.71 -7.84
C VAL A 85 -8.34 3.52 -6.92
N CYS A 86 -7.73 2.36 -7.20
CA CYS A 86 -7.89 1.17 -6.35
C CYS A 86 -7.39 1.39 -4.91
N ILE A 87 -6.24 2.04 -4.75
CA ILE A 87 -5.65 2.39 -3.44
C ILE A 87 -6.59 3.34 -2.69
N THR A 88 -7.08 4.38 -3.34
CA THR A 88 -7.99 5.37 -2.73
C THR A 88 -9.31 4.71 -2.29
N ALA A 89 -9.90 3.89 -3.17
CA ALA A 89 -11.12 3.16 -2.87
C ALA A 89 -10.93 2.20 -1.68
N ALA A 90 -9.87 1.40 -1.68
CA ALA A 90 -9.59 0.46 -0.59
C ALA A 90 -9.22 1.18 0.73
N ALA A 91 -8.48 2.31 0.65
CA ALA A 91 -8.11 3.11 1.81
C ALA A 91 -9.32 3.70 2.54
N SER A 92 -10.41 4.04 1.83
CA SER A 92 -11.65 4.54 2.43
C SER A 92 -12.28 3.57 3.45
N PHE A 93 -12.05 2.27 3.29
CA PHE A 93 -12.55 1.23 4.18
C PHE A 93 -11.65 0.98 5.41
N LEU A 94 -10.50 1.66 5.52
CA LEU A 94 -9.63 1.54 6.71
C LEU A 94 -10.31 2.08 7.96
N GLN A 95 -11.13 3.13 7.84
CA GLN A 95 -11.90 3.69 8.96
C GLN A 95 -12.89 2.66 9.54
N GLN A 96 -13.43 1.80 8.70
CA GLN A 96 -14.37 0.74 9.10
C GLN A 96 -13.67 -0.49 9.69
N GLY A 97 -12.33 -0.54 9.67
CA GLY A 97 -11.56 -1.66 10.18
C GLY A 97 -11.68 -2.94 9.33
N SER A 98 -11.95 -2.81 8.02
CA SER A 98 -12.13 -3.98 7.14
C SER A 98 -10.81 -4.70 6.86
N LYS A 99 -10.73 -5.97 7.30
CA LYS A 99 -9.57 -6.85 7.05
C LYS A 99 -9.39 -7.15 5.55
N ARG A 100 -10.49 -7.34 4.81
CA ARG A 100 -10.44 -7.59 3.36
C ARG A 100 -9.91 -6.36 2.61
N ALA A 101 -10.41 -5.16 2.94
CA ALA A 101 -9.93 -3.93 2.33
C ALA A 101 -8.43 -3.73 2.57
N ARG A 102 -7.96 -4.05 3.77
CA ARG A 102 -6.53 -4.01 4.10
C ARG A 102 -5.67 -4.95 3.25
N THR A 103 -6.15 -6.17 3.01
CA THR A 103 -5.44 -7.13 2.13
C THR A 103 -5.40 -6.62 0.69
N VAL A 104 -6.55 -6.20 0.15
CA VAL A 104 -6.63 -5.64 -1.21
C VAL A 104 -5.70 -4.44 -1.36
N LEU A 105 -5.74 -3.52 -0.40
CA LEU A 105 -4.88 -2.34 -0.36
C LEU A 105 -3.40 -2.74 -0.36
N SER A 106 -3.00 -3.72 0.44
CA SER A 106 -1.60 -4.19 0.49
C SER A 106 -1.15 -4.77 -0.86
N VAL A 107 -2.02 -5.51 -1.55
CA VAL A 107 -1.75 -6.04 -2.89
C VAL A 107 -1.61 -4.91 -3.90
N CYS A 108 -2.55 -3.96 -3.93
CA CYS A 108 -2.50 -2.80 -4.83
C CYS A 108 -1.23 -1.97 -4.61
N VAL A 109 -0.84 -1.76 -3.35
CA VAL A 109 0.38 -1.03 -3.00
C VAL A 109 1.62 -1.79 -3.47
N GLY A 110 1.69 -3.10 -3.25
CA GLY A 110 2.79 -3.93 -3.75
C GLY A 110 2.93 -3.85 -5.27
N LEU A 111 1.81 -3.94 -6.00
CA LEU A 111 1.77 -3.78 -7.45
C LEU A 111 2.22 -2.37 -7.89
N ALA A 112 1.77 -1.33 -7.18
CA ALA A 112 2.16 0.05 -7.47
C ALA A 112 3.66 0.28 -7.27
N MET A 113 4.22 -0.24 -6.17
CA MET A 113 5.65 -0.16 -5.91
C MET A 113 6.46 -0.89 -6.98
N PHE A 114 6.05 -2.12 -7.33
CA PHE A 114 6.67 -2.89 -8.40
C PHE A 114 6.63 -2.16 -9.74
N LEU A 115 5.46 -1.63 -10.12
CA LEU A 115 5.27 -0.90 -11.37
C LEU A 115 6.16 0.34 -11.47
N ASN A 116 6.26 1.12 -10.39
CA ASN A 116 7.11 2.32 -10.37
C ASN A 116 8.61 1.96 -10.46
N PHE A 117 9.05 0.88 -9.80
CA PHE A 117 10.42 0.39 -9.96
C PHE A 117 10.67 -0.14 -11.38
N ALA A 118 9.78 -0.96 -11.93
CA ALA A 118 9.90 -1.49 -13.27
C ALA A 118 9.96 -0.37 -14.32
N GLY A 119 9.10 0.65 -14.19
CA GLY A 119 9.13 1.83 -15.05
C GLY A 119 10.45 2.59 -14.99
N PHE A 120 11.11 2.61 -13.84
CA PHE A 120 12.44 3.22 -13.70
C PHE A 120 13.52 2.41 -14.42
N PHE A 121 13.54 1.08 -14.27
CA PHE A 121 14.51 0.21 -14.96
C PHE A 121 14.39 0.29 -16.48
N VAL A 122 13.16 0.42 -17.00
CA VAL A 122 12.90 0.58 -18.43
C VAL A 122 13.14 2.03 -18.91
N LYS A 123 13.62 2.92 -18.03
CA LYS A 123 13.95 4.33 -18.28
C LYS A 123 12.75 5.18 -18.75
N VAL A 124 11.55 4.82 -18.30
CA VAL A 124 10.32 5.54 -18.63
C VAL A 124 9.79 6.35 -17.45
N SER A 125 10.12 5.93 -16.21
CA SER A 125 9.79 6.66 -14.99
C SER A 125 10.91 7.59 -14.57
N SER A 126 10.55 8.76 -14.06
CA SER A 126 11.47 9.71 -13.43
C SER A 126 11.71 9.36 -11.95
N TRP A 127 12.55 10.16 -11.30
CA TRP A 127 12.78 10.11 -9.85
C TRP A 127 11.51 10.22 -9.01
N ALA A 128 10.42 10.78 -9.55
CA ALA A 128 9.12 10.83 -8.88
C ALA A 128 8.57 9.44 -8.54
N GLY A 129 8.91 8.40 -9.32
CA GLY A 129 8.55 7.02 -9.02
C GLY A 129 9.10 6.55 -7.66
N PHE A 130 10.32 6.95 -7.29
CA PHE A 130 10.89 6.62 -5.98
C PHE A 130 10.14 7.33 -4.85
N VAL A 131 9.78 8.59 -5.04
CA VAL A 131 8.99 9.35 -4.05
C VAL A 131 7.67 8.64 -3.76
N ILE A 132 6.97 8.19 -4.82
CA ILE A 132 5.75 7.39 -4.68
C ILE A 132 6.01 6.13 -3.86
N VAL A 133 7.05 5.37 -4.19
CA VAL A 133 7.41 4.14 -3.46
C VAL A 133 7.69 4.43 -1.99
N PHE A 134 8.44 5.48 -1.67
CA PHE A 134 8.74 5.85 -0.28
C PHE A 134 7.46 6.19 0.47
N VAL A 135 6.59 7.04 -0.08
CA VAL A 135 5.32 7.41 0.57
C VAL A 135 4.45 6.18 0.80
N LEU A 136 4.34 5.29 -0.20
CA LEU A 136 3.60 4.03 -0.07
C LEU A 136 4.18 3.10 1.00
N ALA A 137 5.52 3.00 1.10
CA ALA A 137 6.19 2.20 2.13
C ALA A 137 5.88 2.72 3.54
N PHE A 138 5.95 4.05 3.75
CA PHE A 138 5.55 4.65 5.02
C PHE A 138 4.06 4.44 5.31
N ALA A 139 3.19 4.56 4.30
CA ALA A 139 1.76 4.31 4.47
C ALA A 139 1.48 2.88 4.96
N VAL A 140 2.14 1.88 4.36
CA VAL A 140 2.07 0.48 4.78
C VAL A 140 2.61 0.30 6.19
N PHE A 141 3.76 0.89 6.50
CA PHE A 141 4.35 0.83 7.84
C PHE A 141 3.38 1.30 8.93
N PHE A 142 2.71 2.44 8.72
CA PHE A 142 1.69 2.95 9.65
C PHE A 142 0.42 2.09 9.70
N MET A 143 0.04 1.48 8.57
CA MET A 143 -1.08 0.53 8.51
C MET A 143 -0.83 -0.70 9.38
N PHE A 144 0.41 -1.19 9.45
CA PHE A 144 0.80 -2.39 10.20
C PHE A 144 1.33 -2.16 11.62
N ARG A 145 1.26 -0.93 12.13
CA ARG A 145 1.61 -0.63 13.54
C ARG A 145 0.71 -1.40 14.52
N PRO A 146 1.16 -1.74 15.75
CA PRO A 146 0.39 -2.55 16.69
C PRO A 146 -1.01 -1.99 17.01
N ALA A 147 -1.15 -0.67 17.17
CA ALA A 147 -2.44 -0.04 17.41
C ALA A 147 -3.42 -0.21 16.23
N SER A 148 -2.93 -0.08 14.99
CA SER A 148 -3.72 -0.29 13.77
C SER A 148 -4.16 -1.76 13.64
N ASN A 149 -3.28 -2.69 14.00
CA ASN A 149 -3.57 -4.13 14.00
C ASN A 149 -4.67 -4.49 15.00
N ALA A 150 -4.57 -3.96 16.23
CA ALA A 150 -5.57 -4.18 17.27
C ALA A 150 -6.94 -3.62 16.85
N PHE A 151 -6.99 -2.40 16.31
CA PHE A 151 -8.24 -1.79 15.83
C PHE A 151 -8.93 -2.61 14.74
N ILE A 152 -8.18 -3.07 13.73
CA ILE A 152 -8.73 -3.87 12.63
C ILE A 152 -9.16 -5.25 13.12
N ALA A 153 -8.40 -5.88 14.02
CA ALA A 153 -8.78 -7.16 14.62
C ALA A 153 -10.11 -7.03 15.38
N GLU A 154 -10.28 -5.97 16.18
CA GLU A 154 -11.49 -5.72 16.94
C GLU A 154 -12.72 -5.50 16.04
N ARG A 155 -12.60 -4.59 15.06
CA ARG A 155 -13.72 -4.22 14.18
C ARG A 155 -14.11 -5.30 13.17
N SER A 156 -13.16 -6.16 12.77
CA SER A 156 -13.44 -7.25 11.82
C SER A 156 -14.09 -8.49 12.45
N GLY A 157 -14.38 -8.43 13.77
CA GLY A 157 -15.04 -9.52 14.48
C GLY A 157 -14.14 -10.74 14.64
N ASP A 158 -12.88 -10.54 15.02
CA ASP A 158 -11.97 -11.65 15.30
C ASP A 158 -12.62 -12.58 16.37
N PRO A 159 -12.89 -13.87 16.06
CA PRO A 159 -13.66 -14.78 16.92
C PRO A 159 -13.08 -14.97 18.33
N TRP A 160 -11.89 -14.47 18.59
CA TRP A 160 -11.16 -14.61 19.85
C TRP A 160 -11.25 -13.40 20.80
N LEU A 161 -11.99 -12.33 20.44
CA LEU A 161 -12.21 -11.14 21.29
C LEU A 161 -13.14 -11.40 22.49
N GLY A 162 -13.92 -12.48 22.45
CA GLY A 162 -14.92 -12.83 23.47
C GLY A 162 -14.40 -13.67 24.65
N LEU A 163 -13.12 -14.06 24.66
CA LEU A 163 -12.51 -14.84 25.73
C LEU A 163 -11.64 -13.94 26.62
N LYS A 164 -12.27 -13.10 27.42
CA LYS A 164 -11.61 -12.43 28.55
C LYS A 164 -11.42 -13.42 29.70
#